data_AF-A0A9R0VAF6-F1
#
_entry.id   AF-A0A9R0VAF6-F1
#
_cell.length_a   1.000
_cell.length_b   1.000
_cell.length_c   1.000
_cell.angle_alpha   90.00
_cell.angle_beta   90.00
_cell.angle_gamma   90.00
#
_symmetry.space_group_name_H-M   'P 1'
#
loop_
_entity.id
_entity.type
_entity.pdbx_description
1 polymer ?
#
loop_
_entity_poly.entity_id
_entity_poly.type
_entity_poly.pdbx_seq_one_letter_code
_entity_poly.pdbx_strand_id
1 'polypeptide(L)'
;MALTLRSSTSFLAPLDPCSKLLHRPEDAPPSCVAVPQAPARLRALRAAAQAPPAPMETPAPAQSELLHGQVQQANAGGGQPSRGGVPVFVMLPLDTVGPGGQVSRARALAVSLMALRSAGVEGVMVDVWWGVVERDGPGRYDWEGYAELVRMVERAGLRLQMVMSFHQCGGNVGDSCK
;
A
#
# COMPACT_ATOMS: atom_id res chain seq x y z
N MET A 1 44.98 -18.24 9.32
CA MET A 1 44.98 -16.82 8.91
C MET A 1 43.58 -16.28 9.14
N ALA A 2 43.38 -15.47 10.16
CA ALA A 2 42.09 -14.89 10.53
C ALA A 2 42.24 -13.36 10.50
N LEU A 3 41.45 -12.68 9.67
CA LEU A 3 41.47 -11.23 9.52
C LEU A 3 40.21 -10.66 10.19
N THR A 4 40.41 -9.93 11.28
CA THR A 4 39.39 -9.16 11.98
C THR A 4 39.28 -7.78 11.34
N LEU A 5 38.19 -7.51 10.62
CA LEU A 5 37.86 -6.18 10.11
C LEU A 5 37.15 -5.38 11.21
N ARG A 6 37.90 -4.48 11.85
CA ARG A 6 37.37 -3.38 12.66
C ARG A 6 36.74 -2.35 11.72
N SER A 7 35.43 -2.23 11.74
CA SER A 7 34.72 -1.10 11.10
C SER A 7 34.61 0.05 12.11
N SER A 8 35.23 1.17 11.80
CA SER A 8 35.15 2.42 12.57
C SER A 8 34.17 3.37 11.89
N THR A 9 32.95 3.48 12.43
CA THR A 9 32.05 4.59 12.11
C THR A 9 32.04 5.56 13.27
N SER A 10 32.73 6.68 13.11
CA SER A 10 32.74 7.79 14.07
C SER A 10 32.38 9.05 13.32
N PHE A 11 31.10 9.45 13.38
CA PHE A 11 30.66 10.81 13.03
C PHE A 11 29.52 11.20 13.99
N LEU A 12 29.90 11.56 15.21
CA LEU A 12 29.16 12.51 16.02
C LEU A 12 30.17 13.57 16.45
N ALA A 13 30.01 14.79 15.95
CA ALA A 13 30.83 15.93 16.32
C ALA A 13 30.40 16.44 17.72
N PRO A 14 31.33 16.73 18.64
CA PRO A 14 31.03 17.41 19.89
C PRO A 14 30.82 18.91 19.63
N LEU A 15 29.78 19.48 20.25
CA LEU A 15 29.62 20.94 20.35
C LEU A 15 30.49 21.46 21.50
N ASP A 16 31.42 22.36 21.20
CA ASP A 16 32.14 23.15 22.21
C ASP A 16 31.42 24.49 22.50
N PRO A 17 31.54 25.03 23.72
CA PRO A 17 30.82 26.22 24.16
C PRO A 17 31.66 27.52 24.11
N CYS A 18 30.95 28.63 23.89
CA CYS A 18 31.27 30.01 24.34
C CYS A 18 32.19 30.90 23.48
N SER A 19 31.60 31.91 22.81
CA SER A 19 32.08 33.31 22.83
C SER A 19 31.10 34.32 22.20
N LYS A 20 30.44 35.08 23.08
CA LYS A 20 30.20 36.55 23.12
C LYS A 20 30.03 37.39 21.82
N LEU A 21 28.83 37.99 21.73
CA LEU A 21 28.48 39.44 21.64
C LEU A 21 28.47 40.25 20.32
N LEU A 22 27.35 40.99 20.19
CA LEU A 22 27.04 42.28 19.50
C LEU A 22 26.56 42.24 18.03
N HIS A 23 25.24 42.44 17.78
CA HIS A 23 24.61 43.74 17.38
C HIS A 23 23.09 43.57 17.02
N ARG A 24 22.23 44.55 17.40
CA ARG A 24 20.77 44.70 17.07
C ARG A 24 20.57 45.15 15.59
N PRO A 25 19.39 44.97 14.91
CA PRO A 25 18.14 45.72 15.21
C PRO A 25 16.82 44.92 14.99
N GLU A 26 15.70 45.65 15.11
CA GLU A 26 14.29 45.27 15.25
C GLU A 26 13.63 44.60 14.03
N ASP A 27 12.71 43.68 14.27
CA ASP A 27 11.26 43.78 13.93
C ASP A 27 10.57 42.45 14.25
N ALA A 28 9.51 42.48 15.07
CA ALA A 28 8.70 41.32 15.43
C ALA A 28 7.21 41.62 15.24
N PRO A 29 6.45 40.76 14.53
CA PRO A 29 5.00 40.73 14.65
C PRO A 29 4.53 39.63 15.63
N PRO A 30 3.36 39.82 16.28
CA PRO A 30 2.93 39.04 17.42
C PRO A 30 2.04 37.85 17.01
N SER A 31 2.10 36.76 17.80
CA SER A 31 0.94 36.12 18.43
C SER A 31 1.20 34.62 18.64
N CYS A 32 1.72 34.30 19.82
CA CYS A 32 1.59 32.99 20.44
C CYS A 32 0.48 33.09 21.50
N VAL A 33 -0.57 32.27 21.39
CA VAL A 33 -1.59 32.16 22.44
C VAL A 33 -1.37 30.84 23.17
N ALA A 34 -1.11 30.96 24.48
CA ALA A 34 -0.84 29.90 25.41
C ALA A 34 -2.13 29.19 25.90
N VAL A 35 -1.95 27.92 26.27
CA VAL A 35 -2.93 27.01 26.86
C VAL A 35 -3.20 27.37 28.33
N PRO A 36 -4.46 27.33 28.81
CA PRO A 36 -4.75 27.25 30.24
C PRO A 36 -5.16 25.82 30.68
N GLN A 37 -4.60 25.37 31.81
CA GLN A 37 -4.98 24.14 32.52
C GLN A 37 -6.21 24.34 33.43
N ALA A 38 -6.81 23.19 33.79
CA ALA A 38 -8.14 22.93 34.35
C ALA A 38 -8.38 23.29 35.84
N PRO A 39 -9.63 23.10 36.31
CA PRO A 39 -9.83 22.35 37.55
C PRO A 39 -10.90 21.25 37.46
N ALA A 40 -10.74 20.24 38.33
CA ALA A 40 -11.56 19.03 38.43
C ALA A 40 -12.90 19.23 39.16
N ARG A 41 -13.92 18.41 38.82
CA ARG A 41 -14.98 17.95 39.74
C ARG A 41 -15.80 16.78 39.14
N LEU A 42 -15.73 15.62 39.80
CA LEU A 42 -16.52 14.41 39.52
C LEU A 42 -18.01 14.61 39.82
N ARG A 43 -18.88 14.04 38.97
CA ARG A 43 -20.22 13.58 39.36
C ARG A 43 -20.63 12.37 38.54
N ALA A 44 -20.86 11.26 39.23
CA ALA A 44 -21.45 10.04 38.71
C ALA A 44 -22.98 10.15 38.65
N LEU A 45 -23.59 9.55 37.63
CA LEU A 45 -25.04 9.36 37.55
C LEU A 45 -25.34 7.87 37.30
N ARG A 46 -26.20 7.32 38.16
CA ARG A 46 -26.80 5.98 38.14
C ARG A 46 -28.09 5.99 37.31
N ALA A 47 -28.38 4.87 36.62
CA ALA A 47 -29.70 4.26 36.46
C ALA A 47 -29.47 2.84 35.87
N ALA A 48 -29.67 1.73 36.61
CA ALA A 48 -30.93 1.03 36.97
C ALA A 48 -31.33 -0.06 35.95
N ALA A 49 -31.21 -1.34 36.33
CA ALA A 49 -32.12 -2.45 35.96
C ALA A 49 -31.74 -3.74 36.72
N GLN A 50 -32.72 -4.44 37.27
CA GLN A 50 -32.61 -5.78 37.88
C GLN A 50 -33.25 -6.83 36.95
N ALA A 51 -32.62 -8.00 36.79
CA ALA A 51 -33.27 -9.29 36.47
C ALA A 51 -32.29 -10.48 36.78
N PRO A 52 -32.79 -11.73 36.97
CA PRO A 52 -32.22 -12.77 37.87
C PRO A 52 -31.26 -13.79 37.17
N PRO A 53 -30.63 -14.75 37.91
CA PRO A 53 -29.54 -15.55 37.39
C PRO A 53 -29.99 -16.87 36.74
N ALA A 54 -29.25 -17.31 35.72
CA ALA A 54 -29.33 -18.66 35.12
C ALA A 54 -27.91 -19.24 34.94
N PRO A 55 -27.75 -20.58 34.93
CA PRO A 55 -26.54 -21.26 35.38
C PRO A 55 -25.50 -21.54 34.28
N MET A 56 -24.31 -21.96 34.73
CA MET A 56 -23.15 -22.40 33.95
C MET A 56 -23.48 -23.28 32.73
N GLU A 57 -22.97 -22.90 31.56
CA GLU A 57 -22.61 -23.83 30.48
C GLU A 57 -21.27 -23.44 29.82
N THR A 58 -20.59 -24.50 29.40
CA THR A 58 -19.23 -24.73 28.87
C THR A 58 -18.68 -23.79 27.78
N PRO A 59 -17.34 -23.71 27.58
CA PRO A 59 -16.74 -22.81 26.61
C PRO A 59 -16.89 -23.33 25.18
N ALA A 60 -17.46 -22.50 24.30
CA ALA A 60 -17.44 -22.70 22.86
C ALA A 60 -16.06 -22.34 22.26
N PRO A 61 -15.60 -23.03 21.20
CA PRO A 61 -14.26 -22.84 20.66
C PRO A 61 -14.13 -21.51 19.89
N ALA A 62 -12.89 -21.03 19.86
CA ALA A 62 -12.44 -19.80 19.20
C ALA A 62 -13.04 -19.62 17.79
N GLN A 63 -13.62 -18.44 17.56
CA GLN A 63 -13.97 -17.98 16.22
C GLN A 63 -12.68 -17.69 15.45
N SER A 64 -12.26 -18.68 14.66
CA SER A 64 -11.28 -18.51 13.60
C SER A 64 -11.75 -17.42 12.63
N GLU A 65 -10.81 -16.58 12.23
CA GLU A 65 -10.99 -15.36 11.46
C GLU A 65 -11.93 -15.49 10.25
N LEU A 66 -13.02 -14.73 10.30
CA LEU A 66 -13.89 -14.42 9.16
C LEU A 66 -13.21 -13.36 8.28
N LEU A 67 -12.14 -13.76 7.57
CA LEU A 67 -11.36 -12.91 6.67
C LEU A 67 -11.73 -13.10 5.19
N HIS A 68 -12.92 -13.63 4.91
CA HIS A 68 -13.47 -13.74 3.55
C HIS A 68 -14.92 -13.25 3.53
N GLY A 69 -15.10 -11.97 3.86
CA GLY A 69 -16.34 -11.24 3.60
C GLY A 69 -16.59 -11.19 2.09
N GLN A 70 -17.49 -12.04 1.63
CA GLN A 70 -17.97 -12.09 0.25
C GLN A 70 -18.66 -10.75 -0.08
N VAL A 71 -17.93 -9.83 -0.71
CA VAL A 71 -18.52 -8.65 -1.35
C VAL A 71 -19.43 -9.17 -2.46
N GLN A 72 -20.74 -9.14 -2.22
CA GLN A 72 -21.73 -9.28 -3.29
C GLN A 72 -21.52 -8.10 -4.25
N GLN A 73 -20.77 -8.36 -5.33
CA GLN A 73 -20.65 -7.44 -6.44
C GLN A 73 -22.04 -7.24 -7.05
N ALA A 74 -22.54 -6.01 -6.97
CA ALA A 74 -23.64 -5.57 -7.80
C ALA A 74 -23.23 -5.75 -9.26
N ASN A 75 -23.92 -6.66 -9.94
CA ASN A 75 -23.65 -7.03 -11.32
C ASN A 75 -24.05 -5.88 -12.26
N ALA A 76 -23.06 -5.06 -12.65
CA ALA A 76 -23.18 -4.11 -13.73
C ALA A 76 -21.96 -4.25 -14.65
N GLY A 77 -21.90 -5.37 -15.37
CA GLY A 77 -20.91 -5.61 -16.42
C GLY A 77 -21.09 -7.03 -16.95
N GLY A 78 -21.38 -7.17 -18.24
CA GLY A 78 -21.76 -8.43 -18.91
C GLY A 78 -20.69 -9.53 -18.86
N GLY A 79 -20.48 -10.12 -17.68
CA GLY A 79 -19.73 -11.36 -17.51
C GLY A 79 -20.60 -12.54 -17.91
N GLN A 80 -20.09 -13.39 -18.81
CA GLN A 80 -20.69 -14.69 -19.06
C GLN A 80 -20.84 -15.46 -17.74
N PRO A 81 -21.94 -16.21 -17.54
CA PRO A 81 -22.13 -17.00 -16.34
C PRO A 81 -20.94 -17.96 -16.19
N SER A 82 -20.36 -17.97 -14.99
CA SER A 82 -19.23 -18.81 -14.63
C SER A 82 -19.53 -20.25 -15.02
N ARG A 83 -18.89 -20.73 -16.09
CA ARG A 83 -18.79 -22.17 -16.35
C ARG A 83 -18.08 -22.74 -15.12
N GLY A 84 -18.61 -23.79 -14.50
CA GLY A 84 -18.21 -24.29 -13.17
C GLY A 84 -16.78 -24.86 -13.05
N GLY A 85 -15.78 -24.12 -13.50
CA GLY A 85 -14.35 -24.42 -13.40
C GLY A 85 -13.62 -23.37 -12.56
N VAL A 86 -12.35 -23.66 -12.25
CA VAL A 86 -11.47 -22.76 -11.49
C VAL A 86 -10.94 -21.66 -12.41
N PRO A 87 -11.10 -20.37 -12.07
CA PRO A 87 -10.63 -19.27 -12.90
C PRO A 87 -9.09 -19.24 -12.96
N VAL A 88 -8.54 -19.06 -14.18
CA VAL A 88 -7.10 -18.99 -14.41
C VAL A 88 -6.69 -17.55 -14.70
N PHE A 89 -5.66 -17.08 -13.99
CA PHE A 89 -5.05 -15.77 -14.20
C PHE A 89 -3.61 -15.92 -14.68
N VAL A 90 -3.15 -14.99 -15.53
CA VAL A 90 -1.78 -14.98 -16.05
C VAL A 90 -1.03 -13.76 -15.50
N MET A 91 0.14 -13.99 -14.93
CA MET A 91 1.03 -12.92 -14.48
C MET A 91 1.61 -12.18 -15.69
N LEU A 92 1.49 -10.86 -15.69
CA LEU A 92 2.10 -10.01 -16.69
C LEU A 92 3.62 -9.92 -16.48
N PRO A 93 4.41 -9.59 -17.52
CA PRO A 93 5.84 -9.35 -17.36
C PRO A 93 6.15 -8.32 -16.27
N LEU A 94 7.24 -8.52 -15.52
CA LEU A 94 7.63 -7.64 -14.42
C LEU A 94 7.88 -6.18 -14.85
N ASP A 95 8.29 -5.99 -16.11
CA ASP A 95 8.56 -4.69 -16.73
C ASP A 95 7.33 -4.07 -17.41
N THR A 96 6.11 -4.60 -17.18
CA THR A 96 4.88 -4.10 -17.82
C THR A 96 4.68 -2.61 -17.60
N VAL A 97 4.92 -2.12 -16.38
CA VAL A 97 5.09 -0.69 -16.12
C VAL A 97 6.57 -0.47 -15.79
N GLY A 98 7.24 0.30 -16.64
CA GLY A 98 8.68 0.55 -16.49
C GLY A 98 8.99 1.52 -15.34
N PRO A 99 10.29 1.70 -14.99
CA PRO A 99 10.72 2.58 -13.90
C PRO A 99 10.27 4.03 -14.04
N GLY A 100 10.02 4.49 -15.28
CA GLY A 100 9.52 5.83 -15.55
C GLY A 100 8.02 6.01 -15.33
N GLY A 101 7.28 4.95 -14.97
CA GLY A 101 5.82 5.01 -14.77
C GLY A 101 4.98 4.82 -16.03
N GLN A 102 5.56 4.41 -17.17
CA GLN A 102 4.85 4.18 -18.43
C GLN A 102 4.67 2.69 -18.73
N VAL A 103 3.62 2.34 -19.49
CA VAL A 103 3.40 0.98 -19.96
C VAL A 103 4.42 0.60 -21.04
N SER A 104 5.24 -0.41 -20.75
CA SER A 104 6.24 -0.93 -21.69
C SER A 104 5.57 -1.69 -22.82
N ARG A 105 6.05 -1.47 -24.05
CA ARG A 105 5.62 -2.23 -25.24
C ARG A 105 4.09 -2.27 -25.41
N ALA A 106 3.39 -1.16 -25.12
CA ALA A 106 1.93 -1.09 -25.03
C ALA A 106 1.18 -1.73 -26.23
N ARG A 107 1.66 -1.55 -27.45
CA ARG A 107 1.06 -2.19 -28.64
C ARG A 107 1.16 -3.72 -28.61
N ALA A 108 2.32 -4.26 -28.25
CA ALA A 108 2.52 -5.70 -28.13
C ALA A 108 1.71 -6.26 -26.96
N LEU A 109 1.68 -5.55 -25.83
CA LEU A 109 0.86 -5.92 -24.68
C LEU A 109 -0.62 -6.00 -25.03
N ALA A 110 -1.15 -5.02 -25.77
CA ALA A 110 -2.55 -5.05 -26.23
C ALA A 110 -2.87 -6.29 -27.06
N VAL A 111 -1.98 -6.68 -27.99
CA VAL A 111 -2.13 -7.91 -28.79
C VAL A 111 -2.11 -9.14 -27.89
N SER A 112 -1.17 -9.21 -26.93
CA SER A 112 -1.08 -10.32 -25.97
C SER A 112 -2.33 -10.45 -25.10
N LEU A 113 -2.90 -9.34 -24.62
CA LEU A 113 -4.14 -9.34 -23.83
C LEU A 113 -5.32 -9.89 -24.65
N MET A 114 -5.44 -9.50 -25.91
CA MET A 114 -6.48 -10.05 -26.80
C MET A 114 -6.30 -11.55 -27.07
N ALA A 115 -5.05 -12.01 -27.19
CA ALA A 115 -4.75 -13.43 -27.33
C ALA A 115 -5.12 -14.21 -26.06
N LEU A 116 -4.81 -13.69 -24.87
CA LEU A 116 -5.20 -14.30 -23.59
C LEU A 116 -6.72 -14.40 -23.45
N ARG A 117 -7.46 -13.34 -23.80
CA ARG A 117 -8.93 -13.39 -23.82
C ARG A 117 -9.46 -14.45 -24.78
N SER A 118 -8.88 -14.55 -25.97
CA SER A 118 -9.26 -15.55 -26.97
C SER A 118 -8.96 -16.98 -26.53
N ALA A 119 -7.94 -17.17 -25.69
CA ALA A 119 -7.60 -18.45 -25.07
C ALA A 119 -8.50 -18.85 -23.88
N GLY A 120 -9.44 -17.98 -23.48
CA GLY A 120 -10.36 -18.26 -22.37
C GLY A 120 -9.78 -18.00 -20.98
N VAL A 121 -8.70 -17.22 -20.87
CA VAL A 121 -8.15 -16.78 -19.58
C VAL A 121 -9.15 -15.82 -18.90
N GLU A 122 -9.34 -15.98 -17.59
CA GLU A 122 -10.26 -15.15 -16.80
C GLU A 122 -9.72 -13.72 -16.63
N GLY A 123 -8.42 -13.61 -16.39
CA GLY A 123 -7.80 -12.32 -16.16
C GLY A 123 -6.27 -12.37 -16.10
N VAL A 124 -5.70 -11.23 -15.76
CA VAL A 124 -4.25 -11.08 -15.58
C VAL A 124 -3.91 -10.55 -14.20
N MET A 125 -2.69 -10.80 -13.77
CA MET A 125 -2.12 -10.29 -12.52
C MET A 125 -0.95 -9.36 -12.83
N VAL A 126 -0.83 -8.26 -12.10
CA VAL A 126 0.30 -7.32 -12.23
C VAL A 126 0.79 -6.86 -10.85
N ASP A 127 2.09 -6.68 -10.73
CA ASP A 127 2.73 -5.98 -9.61
C ASP A 127 2.58 -4.47 -9.74
N VAL A 128 2.08 -3.85 -8.67
CA VAL A 128 2.06 -2.40 -8.48
C VAL A 128 3.26 -2.02 -7.63
N TRP A 129 4.33 -1.63 -8.32
CA TRP A 129 5.62 -1.35 -7.70
C TRP A 129 5.57 -0.05 -6.91
N TRP A 130 5.78 -0.13 -5.59
CA TRP A 130 5.85 1.06 -4.74
C TRP A 130 6.89 2.07 -5.25
N GLY A 131 8.09 1.58 -5.60
CA GLY A 131 9.18 2.41 -6.11
C GLY A 131 8.93 3.07 -7.47
N VAL A 132 7.91 2.65 -8.23
CA VAL A 132 7.50 3.29 -9.49
C VAL A 132 6.44 4.36 -9.23
N VAL A 133 5.46 4.03 -8.39
CA VAL A 133 4.33 4.93 -8.09
C VAL A 133 4.79 6.11 -7.24
N GLU A 134 5.59 5.90 -6.20
CA GLU A 134 6.05 6.96 -5.28
C GLU A 134 7.50 7.38 -5.58
N ARG A 135 7.94 7.24 -6.84
CA ARG A 135 9.33 7.50 -7.27
C ARG A 135 9.80 8.94 -7.04
N ASP A 136 8.85 9.87 -7.04
CA ASP A 136 9.09 11.31 -6.96
C ASP A 136 9.22 11.81 -5.51
N GLY A 137 9.10 10.91 -4.53
CA GLY A 137 9.24 11.19 -3.11
C GLY A 137 7.94 10.99 -2.32
N PRO A 138 8.02 11.04 -0.98
CA PRO A 138 6.90 10.72 -0.11
C PRO A 138 5.65 11.56 -0.39
N GLY A 139 4.50 10.92 -0.51
CA GLY A 139 3.20 11.52 -0.82
C GLY A 139 3.03 11.93 -2.28
N ARG A 140 4.01 11.70 -3.16
CA ARG A 140 3.96 12.06 -4.58
C ARG A 140 3.74 10.82 -5.42
N TYR A 141 2.47 10.48 -5.63
CA TYR A 141 2.07 9.28 -6.37
C TYR A 141 1.78 9.60 -7.84
N ASP A 142 2.44 8.87 -8.74
CA ASP A 142 2.08 8.81 -10.15
C ASP A 142 1.46 7.44 -10.48
N TRP A 143 0.21 7.49 -10.93
CA TRP A 143 -0.60 6.33 -11.29
C TRP A 143 -0.85 6.20 -12.79
N GLU A 144 -0.32 7.10 -13.63
CA GLU A 144 -0.72 7.22 -15.03
C GLU A 144 -0.53 5.90 -15.81
N GLY A 145 0.63 5.26 -15.72
CA GLY A 145 0.89 3.98 -16.39
C GLY A 145 0.00 2.85 -15.91
N TYR A 146 -0.26 2.76 -14.60
CA TYR A 146 -1.19 1.76 -14.07
C TYR A 146 -2.64 2.04 -14.49
N ALA A 147 -3.05 3.31 -14.55
CA ALA A 147 -4.35 3.70 -15.06
C ALA A 147 -4.51 3.39 -16.56
N GLU A 148 -3.45 3.56 -17.36
CA GLU A 148 -3.44 3.11 -18.76
C GLU A 148 -3.60 1.59 -18.85
N LEU A 149 -2.82 0.83 -18.06
CA LEU A 149 -2.88 -0.63 -18.02
C LEU A 149 -4.28 -1.13 -17.65
N VAL A 150 -4.92 -0.55 -16.62
CA VAL A 150 -6.29 -0.90 -16.21
C VAL A 150 -7.25 -0.74 -17.40
N ARG A 151 -7.19 0.39 -18.11
CA ARG A 151 -8.03 0.63 -19.28
C ARG A 151 -7.72 -0.35 -20.43
N MET A 152 -6.46 -0.76 -20.61
CA MET A 152 -6.09 -1.77 -21.62
C MET A 152 -6.71 -3.13 -21.30
N VAL A 153 -6.62 -3.57 -20.03
CA VAL A 153 -7.15 -4.86 -19.56
C VAL A 153 -8.68 -4.88 -19.62
N GLU A 154 -9.32 -3.78 -19.22
CA GLU A 154 -10.77 -3.59 -19.34
C GLU A 154 -11.24 -3.67 -20.80
N ARG A 155 -10.57 -2.97 -21.73
CA ARG A 155 -10.88 -3.05 -23.17
C ARG A 155 -10.70 -4.45 -23.76
N ALA A 156 -9.75 -5.23 -23.24
CA ALA A 156 -9.58 -6.64 -23.62
C ALA A 156 -10.65 -7.56 -22.99
N GLY A 157 -11.48 -7.03 -22.09
CA GLY A 157 -12.50 -7.79 -21.35
C GLY A 157 -11.89 -8.78 -20.35
N LEU A 158 -10.69 -8.53 -19.85
CA LEU A 158 -10.06 -9.39 -18.86
C LEU A 158 -10.28 -8.83 -17.46
N ARG A 159 -10.32 -9.70 -16.44
CA ARG A 159 -10.23 -9.26 -15.05
C ARG A 159 -8.79 -8.89 -14.70
N LEU A 160 -8.61 -8.03 -13.71
CA LEU A 160 -7.30 -7.59 -13.25
C LEU A 160 -7.13 -7.88 -11.75
N GLN A 161 -6.04 -8.55 -11.40
CA GLN A 161 -5.55 -8.66 -10.03
C GLN A 161 -4.30 -7.78 -9.89
N MET A 162 -4.26 -6.97 -8.83
CA MET A 162 -3.16 -6.05 -8.58
C MET A 162 -2.51 -6.42 -7.24
N VAL A 163 -1.20 -6.69 -7.27
CA VAL A 163 -0.40 -6.95 -6.08
C VAL A 163 0.22 -5.63 -5.63
N MET A 164 0.03 -5.23 -4.38
CA MET A 164 0.69 -4.03 -3.84
C MET A 164 2.12 -4.40 -3.43
N SER A 165 3.08 -4.10 -4.30
CA SER A 165 4.43 -4.64 -4.23
C SER A 165 5.36 -3.69 -3.47
N PHE A 166 5.31 -3.76 -2.14
CA PHE A 166 6.21 -3.08 -1.21
C PHE A 166 7.56 -3.82 -1.05
N HIS A 167 8.13 -4.24 -2.17
CA HIS A 167 9.41 -4.92 -2.24
C HIS A 167 10.14 -4.55 -3.53
N GLN A 168 11.45 -4.79 -3.58
CA GLN A 168 12.27 -4.53 -4.77
C GLN A 168 11.99 -5.58 -5.86
N CYS A 169 11.89 -5.15 -7.12
CA CYS A 169 11.92 -6.05 -8.28
C CYS A 169 13.36 -6.42 -8.62
N GLY A 170 13.63 -7.71 -8.81
CA GLY A 170 14.93 -8.20 -9.24
C GLY A 170 16.05 -7.94 -8.22
N GLY A 171 17.24 -7.65 -8.73
CA GLY A 171 18.47 -7.44 -7.94
C GLY A 171 19.60 -8.40 -8.31
N ASN A 172 19.37 -9.31 -9.25
CA ASN A 172 20.37 -10.25 -9.75
C ASN A 172 21.00 -9.79 -11.06
N VAL A 173 22.17 -10.36 -11.36
CA VAL A 173 22.85 -10.15 -12.65
C VAL A 173 21.99 -10.77 -13.75
N GLY A 174 21.53 -9.93 -14.69
CA GLY A 174 20.71 -10.34 -15.84
C GLY A 174 19.22 -9.98 -15.73
N ASP A 175 18.78 -9.45 -14.60
CA ASP A 175 17.38 -9.02 -14.45
C ASP A 175 17.07 -7.82 -15.36
N SER A 176 15.91 -7.89 -16.01
CA SER A 176 15.41 -6.85 -16.92
C SER A 176 14.58 -5.78 -16.21
N CYS A 177 14.02 -6.09 -15.02
CA CYS A 177 13.46 -5.10 -14.11
C CYS A 177 14.56 -4.63 -13.15
N LYS A 178 14.79 -3.31 -13.08
CA LYS A 178 15.74 -2.65 -12.19
C LYS A 178 15.19 -1.31 -11.74
#